data_AF-N0AUT1-F1
#
_entry.id   AF-N0AUT1-F1
#
_cell.length_a   1.000
_cell.length_b   1.000
_cell.length_c   1.000
_cell.angle_alpha   90.00
_cell.angle_beta   90.00
_cell.angle_gamma   90.00
#
_symmetry.space_group_name_H-M   'P 1'
#
loop_
_entity.id
_entity.type
_entity.pdbx_description
1 polymer ?
#
loop_
_entity_poly.entity_id
_entity_poly.type
_entity_poly.pdbx_seq_one_letter_code
_entity_poly.pdbx_strand_id
1 'polypeptide(L)'
;MATLIPLLIHALIYVLIFYSLYSYLNRKVNRTGLVILTIMFSLFFIAGIIIGLFIGMNLGGNYYVDFVFLGLRGYEAVGEIGAIIGGILGAVCGFLLVLLIVGLKGNGKIK
;
A
#
# COMPACT_ATOMS: atom_id res chain seq x y z
N MET A 1 13.58 14.26 -15.63
CA MET A 1 13.39 12.91 -16.21
C MET A 1 14.07 11.78 -15.41
N ALA A 2 14.84 12.06 -14.35
CA ALA A 2 15.51 11.02 -13.53
C ALA A 2 14.59 10.31 -12.50
N THR A 3 13.33 10.71 -12.38
CA THR A 3 12.40 10.30 -11.30
C THR A 3 11.46 9.15 -11.68
N LEU A 4 11.40 8.77 -12.95
CA LEU A 4 10.45 7.75 -13.41
C LEU A 4 10.91 6.32 -13.05
N ILE A 5 12.22 6.08 -13.13
CA ILE A 5 12.81 4.76 -12.91
C ILE A 5 12.62 4.26 -11.46
N PRO A 6 12.92 5.06 -10.42
CA PRO A 6 12.68 4.65 -9.03
C PRO A 6 11.20 4.37 -8.79
N LEU A 7 10.31 5.24 -9.25
CA LEU A 7 8.86 5.08 -9.08
C LEU A 7 8.36 3.78 -9.72
N LEU A 8 8.88 3.44 -10.91
CA LEU A 8 8.53 2.21 -11.62
C LEU A 8 8.99 0.96 -10.86
N ILE A 9 10.19 1.00 -10.27
CA ILE A 9 10.74 -0.10 -9.46
C ILE A 9 9.88 -0.33 -8.22
N HIS A 10 9.48 0.73 -7.52
CA HIS A 10 8.60 0.61 -6.36
C HIS A 10 7.22 0.04 -6.75
N ALA A 11 6.62 0.54 -7.84
CA ALA A 11 5.36 0.00 -8.35
C ALA A 11 5.46 -1.50 -8.68
N LEU A 12 6.55 -1.92 -9.32
CA LEU A 12 6.82 -3.34 -9.61
C LEU A 12 6.93 -4.20 -8.34
N ILE A 13 7.60 -3.71 -7.30
CA ILE A 13 7.70 -4.40 -6.01
C ILE A 13 6.31 -4.61 -5.40
N TYR A 14 5.46 -3.58 -5.38
CA TYR A 14 4.10 -3.70 -4.87
C TYR A 14 3.26 -4.71 -5.66
N VAL A 15 3.37 -4.71 -6.99
CA VAL A 15 2.68 -5.67 -7.87
C VAL A 15 3.15 -7.10 -7.59
N LEU A 16 4.45 -7.33 -7.42
CA LEU A 16 5.00 -8.66 -7.13
C LEU A 16 4.55 -9.18 -5.76
N ILE A 17 4.57 -8.32 -4.73
CA ILE A 17 4.08 -8.67 -3.39
C ILE A 17 2.60 -9.04 -3.45
N PHE A 18 1.79 -8.22 -4.12
CA PHE A 18 0.36 -8.47 -4.28
C PHE A 18 0.09 -9.77 -5.03
N TYR A 19 0.79 -10.02 -6.15
CA TYR A 19 0.63 -11.22 -6.94
C TYR A 19 1.02 -12.49 -6.17
N SER A 20 2.15 -12.47 -5.48
CA SER A 20 2.62 -13.57 -4.64
C SER A 20 1.55 -13.94 -3.61
N LEU A 21 1.02 -12.94 -2.92
CA LEU A 21 -0.02 -13.09 -1.91
C LEU A 21 -1.36 -13.57 -2.50
N TYR A 22 -1.78 -13.00 -3.62
CA TYR A 22 -2.99 -13.43 -4.33
C TYR A 22 -2.89 -14.90 -4.74
N SER A 23 -1.74 -15.33 -5.27
CA SER A 23 -1.50 -16.73 -5.66
C SER A 23 -1.53 -17.69 -4.45
N TYR A 24 -1.07 -17.24 -3.29
CA TYR A 24 -1.11 -18.00 -2.05
C TYR A 24 -2.55 -18.20 -1.59
N LEU A 25 -3.35 -17.14 -1.59
CA LEU A 25 -4.74 -17.16 -1.12
C LEU A 25 -5.70 -17.82 -2.11
N ASN A 26 -5.39 -17.79 -3.41
CA ASN A 26 -6.18 -18.47 -4.45
C ASN A 26 -6.27 -19.99 -4.24
N ARG A 27 -5.34 -20.57 -3.48
CA ARG A 27 -5.37 -22.00 -3.09
C ARG A 27 -6.24 -22.28 -1.86
N LYS A 28 -6.60 -21.27 -1.07
CA LYS A 28 -7.28 -21.43 0.24
C LYS A 28 -8.67 -20.77 0.32
N VAL A 29 -8.98 -19.83 -0.56
CA VAL A 29 -10.19 -18.98 -0.47
C VAL A 29 -11.08 -19.14 -1.71
N ASN A 30 -12.40 -19.08 -1.51
CA ASN A 30 -13.37 -19.09 -2.62
C ASN A 30 -13.25 -17.83 -3.50
N ARG A 31 -13.69 -17.92 -4.76
CA ARG A 31 -13.61 -16.81 -5.75
C ARG A 31 -14.16 -15.48 -5.22
N THR A 32 -15.28 -15.49 -4.50
CA THR A 32 -15.87 -14.28 -3.91
C THR A 32 -14.95 -13.61 -2.88
N GLY A 33 -14.22 -14.41 -2.09
CA GLY A 33 -13.27 -13.88 -1.11
C GLY A 33 -12.03 -13.26 -1.76
N LEU A 34 -11.58 -13.82 -2.89
CA LEU A 34 -10.48 -13.22 -3.68
C LEU A 34 -10.88 -11.88 -4.28
N VAL A 35 -12.12 -11.74 -4.78
CA VAL A 35 -12.62 -10.47 -5.31
C VAL A 35 -12.68 -9.40 -4.21
N ILE A 36 -13.22 -9.74 -3.04
CA ILE A 36 -13.27 -8.82 -1.89
C ILE A 36 -11.85 -8.42 -1.47
N LEU A 37 -10.92 -9.37 -1.43
CA LEU A 37 -9.52 -9.12 -1.10
C LEU A 37 -8.90 -8.09 -2.04
N THR A 38 -9.05 -8.31 -3.35
CA THR A 38 -8.49 -7.41 -4.36
C THR A 38 -9.06 -6.00 -4.25
N ILE A 39 -10.39 -5.87 -4.08
CA ILE A 39 -11.05 -4.57 -3.97
C ILE A 39 -10.60 -3.83 -2.69
N MET A 40 -10.64 -4.50 -1.54
CA MET A 40 -10.26 -3.87 -0.26
C MET A 40 -8.77 -3.51 -0.23
N PHE A 41 -7.91 -4.40 -0.69
CA PHE A 41 -6.47 -4.13 -0.80
C PHE A 41 -6.23 -2.89 -1.66
N SER A 42 -6.86 -2.80 -2.83
CA SER A 42 -6.67 -1.67 -3.74
C SER A 42 -7.14 -0.35 -3.13
N LEU A 43 -8.30 -0.35 -2.47
CA LEU A 43 -8.84 0.84 -1.83
C LEU A 43 -7.94 1.36 -0.71
N PHE A 44 -7.52 0.48 0.21
CA PHE A 44 -6.66 0.89 1.32
C PHE A 44 -5.24 1.23 0.87
N PHE A 45 -4.73 0.58 -0.18
CA PHE A 45 -3.44 0.94 -0.77
C PHE A 45 -3.47 2.36 -1.35
N ILE A 46 -4.48 2.69 -2.16
CA ILE A 46 -4.65 4.03 -2.75
C ILE A 46 -4.85 5.07 -1.65
N ALA A 47 -5.73 4.80 -0.67
CA ALA A 47 -5.97 5.71 0.45
C ALA A 47 -4.68 5.93 1.27
N GLY A 48 -3.93 4.86 1.51
CA GLY A 48 -2.63 4.91 2.17
C GLY A 48 -1.63 5.80 1.43
N ILE A 49 -1.47 5.61 0.12
CA ILE A 49 -0.61 6.47 -0.72
C ILE A 49 -1.03 7.94 -0.58
N ILE A 50 -2.32 8.24 -0.71
CA ILE A 50 -2.82 9.63 -0.66
C ILE A 50 -2.53 10.26 0.70
N ILE A 51 -2.89 9.58 1.79
CA ILE A 51 -2.68 10.09 3.16
C ILE A 51 -1.18 10.24 3.44
N GLY A 52 -0.39 9.24 3.10
CA GLY A 52 1.05 9.26 3.29
C GLY A 52 1.72 10.37 2.50
N LEU A 53 1.34 10.57 1.24
CA LEU A 53 1.81 11.67 0.40
C LEU A 53 1.44 13.03 1.03
N PHE A 54 0.21 13.18 1.51
CA PHE A 54 -0.26 14.42 2.12
C PHE A 54 0.51 14.78 3.39
N ILE A 55 0.77 13.77 4.24
CA ILE A 55 1.61 13.92 5.44
C ILE A 55 3.06 14.24 5.04
N GLY A 56 3.60 13.51 4.08
CA GLY A 56 4.97 13.68 3.59
C GLY A 56 5.21 15.06 2.99
N MET A 57 4.31 15.54 2.14
CA MET A 57 4.40 16.88 1.55
C MET A 57 4.31 17.98 2.61
N ASN A 58 3.39 17.87 3.58
CA ASN A 58 3.28 18.85 4.66
C ASN A 58 4.54 18.90 5.54
N LEU A 59 5.23 17.77 5.72
CA LEU A 59 6.50 17.75 6.47
C LEU A 59 7.66 18.27 5.63
N GLY A 60 7.76 17.88 4.35
CA GLY A 60 8.85 18.28 3.46
C GLY A 60 8.84 19.74 3.05
N GLY A 61 7.65 20.34 2.89
CA GLY A 61 7.51 21.75 2.54
C GLY A 61 7.77 22.70 3.72
N ASN A 62 7.56 22.25 4.96
CA ASN A 62 7.59 23.12 6.14
C ASN A 62 8.79 22.88 7.07
N TYR A 63 9.26 21.64 7.20
CA TYR A 63 10.29 21.27 8.20
C TYR A 63 11.58 20.76 7.59
N TYR A 64 11.52 20.13 6.41
CA TYR A 64 12.65 19.44 5.79
C TYR A 64 12.94 19.98 4.38
N VAL A 65 13.02 21.30 4.22
CA VAL A 65 13.14 21.96 2.91
C VAL A 65 14.46 21.62 2.18
N ASP A 66 15.56 21.47 2.93
CA ASP A 66 16.87 21.13 2.37
C ASP A 66 17.11 19.62 2.25
N PHE A 67 16.14 18.79 2.66
CA PHE A 67 16.26 17.34 2.58
C PHE A 67 16.26 16.88 1.13
N VAL A 68 17.21 16.01 0.77
CA VAL A 68 17.34 15.43 -0.57
C VAL A 68 17.12 13.93 -0.48
N PHE A 69 16.20 13.42 -1.29
CA PHE A 69 15.96 11.98 -1.43
C PHE A 69 15.77 11.63 -2.89
N LEU A 70 16.51 10.62 -3.39
CA LEU A 70 16.46 10.18 -4.80
C LEU A 70 16.62 11.31 -5.83
N GLY A 71 17.36 12.37 -5.49
CA GLY A 71 17.56 13.55 -6.35
C GLY A 71 16.43 14.57 -6.32
N LEU A 72 15.36 14.31 -5.57
CA LEU A 72 14.29 15.26 -5.25
C LEU A 72 14.64 16.06 -4.01
N ARG A 73 14.09 17.27 -3.89
CA ARG A 73 14.33 18.18 -2.74
C ARG A 73 13.06 18.52 -2.00
N GLY A 74 13.20 18.71 -0.70
CA GLY A 74 12.18 19.29 0.18
C GLY A 74 10.86 18.55 0.09
N TYR A 75 9.81 19.26 -0.34
CA TYR A 75 8.44 18.75 -0.41
C TYR A 75 8.30 17.51 -1.32
N GLU A 76 9.06 17.42 -2.42
CA GLU A 76 8.98 16.30 -3.37
C GLU A 76 9.61 15.04 -2.79
N ALA A 77 10.77 15.20 -2.14
CA ALA A 77 11.51 14.12 -1.50
C ALA A 77 10.71 13.48 -0.36
N VAL A 78 10.18 14.30 0.55
CA VAL A 78 9.40 13.79 1.69
C VAL A 78 8.01 13.34 1.25
N GLY A 79 7.43 13.95 0.22
CA GLY A 79 6.22 13.47 -0.42
C GLY A 79 6.36 12.04 -0.96
N GLU A 80 7.45 11.74 -1.66
CA GLU A 80 7.72 10.39 -2.19
C GLU A 80 7.88 9.37 -1.06
N ILE A 81 8.62 9.70 0.00
CA ILE A 81 8.74 8.86 1.20
C ILE A 81 7.37 8.63 1.85
N GLY A 82 6.59 9.71 1.97
CA GLY A 82 5.22 9.66 2.47
C GLY A 82 4.35 8.69 1.68
N ALA A 83 4.40 8.76 0.34
CA ALA A 83 3.67 7.85 -0.53
C ALA A 83 4.11 6.38 -0.35
N ILE A 84 5.41 6.13 -0.20
CA ILE A 84 5.94 4.78 0.05
C ILE A 84 5.41 4.24 1.39
N ILE A 85 5.59 5.00 2.47
CA ILE A 85 5.15 4.58 3.82
C ILE A 85 3.64 4.40 3.85
N GLY A 86 2.91 5.36 3.31
CA GLY A 86 1.45 5.33 3.23
C GLY A 86 0.94 4.15 2.44
N GLY A 87 1.51 3.86 1.27
CA GLY A 87 1.16 2.70 0.46
C GLY A 87 1.42 1.39 1.19
N ILE A 88 2.58 1.24 1.85
CA ILE A 88 2.88 0.04 2.65
C ILE A 88 1.86 -0.13 3.78
N LEU A 89 1.59 0.92 4.57
CA LEU A 89 0.64 0.88 5.66
C LEU A 89 -0.78 0.57 5.17
N GLY A 90 -1.20 1.20 4.07
CA GLY A 90 -2.48 0.95 3.42
C GLY A 90 -2.62 -0.50 2.97
N ALA A 91 -1.62 -1.04 2.26
CA ALA A 91 -1.59 -2.44 1.84
C ALA A 91 -1.68 -3.41 3.04
N VAL A 92 -0.89 -3.18 4.09
CA VAL A 92 -0.86 -4.02 5.29
C VAL A 92 -2.20 -3.97 6.02
N CYS A 93 -2.77 -2.78 6.23
CA CYS A 93 -4.07 -2.61 6.88
C CYS A 93 -5.20 -3.25 6.07
N GLY A 94 -5.25 -2.99 4.75
CA GLY A 94 -6.24 -3.60 3.86
C GLY A 94 -6.14 -5.12 3.86
N PHE A 95 -4.92 -5.66 3.85
CA PHE A 95 -4.68 -7.09 3.93
C PHE A 95 -5.15 -7.70 5.25
N LEU A 96 -4.76 -7.12 6.39
CA LEU A 96 -5.16 -7.58 7.72
C LEU A 96 -6.68 -7.56 7.88
N LEU A 97 -7.34 -6.51 7.38
CA LEU A 97 -8.79 -6.38 7.44
C LEU A 97 -9.49 -7.49 6.64
N VAL A 98 -8.96 -7.83 5.47
CA VAL A 98 -9.49 -8.94 4.67
C VAL A 98 -9.27 -10.28 5.36
N LEU A 99 -8.09 -10.54 5.92
CA LEU A 99 -7.84 -11.75 6.69
C LEU A 99 -8.81 -11.88 7.86
N LEU A 100 -9.11 -10.78 8.54
CA LEU A 100 -10.06 -10.74 9.64
C LEU A 100 -11.48 -11.07 9.15
N ILE A 101 -11.95 -10.44 8.07
CA ILE A 101 -13.28 -10.73 7.50
C ILE A 101 -13.40 -12.19 7.04
N VAL A 102 -12.39 -12.71 6.34
CA VAL A 102 -12.37 -14.10 5.87
C VAL A 102 -12.29 -15.08 7.04
N GLY A 103 -11.46 -14.78 8.05
CA GLY A 103 -11.30 -15.58 9.26
C GLY A 103 -12.56 -15.63 10.12
N LEU A 104 -13.26 -14.50 10.29
CA LEU A 104 -14.53 -14.43 11.02
C LEU A 104 -15.62 -15.30 10.36
N LYS A 105 -15.65 -15.37 9.03
CA LYS A 105 -16.60 -16.22 8.30
C LYS A 105 -16.38 -17.71 8.53
N GLY A 106 -15.15 -18.13 8.88
CA GLY A 106 -14.83 -19.51 9.24
C GLY A 106 -15.30 -19.91 10.65
N ASN A 107 -15.44 -18.94 11.57
CA ASN A 107 -15.74 -19.20 12.98
C ASN A 107 -17.25 -19.20 13.30
N GLY A 108 -18.10 -18.81 12.35
CA GLY A 108 -19.57 -18.82 12.50
C GLY A 108 -20.22 -20.22 12.47
N LYS A 109 -19.43 -21.29 12.38
CA LYS A 109 -19.91 -22.68 12.61
C LYS A 109 -19.78 -23.02 14.10
N ILE A 110 -20.48 -22.29 14.96
CA ILE A 110 -20.73 -22.77 16.32
C ILE A 110 -21.84 -23.83 16.18
N LYS A 111 -21.47 -25.06 16.53
CA LYS A 111 -22.37 -26.22 16.61
C LYS A 111 -23.49 -25.98 17.63
#